data_AF-A0A7W1ELL6-F1
#
_entry.id   AF-A0A7W1ELL6-F1
#
_cell.length_a   1.000
_cell.length_b   1.000
_cell.length_c   1.000
_cell.angle_alpha   90.00
_cell.angle_beta   90.00
_cell.angle_gamma   90.00
#
_symmetry.space_group_name_H-M   'P 1'
#
loop_
_entity.id
_entity.type
_entity.pdbx_description
1 polymer ?
#
loop_
_entity_poly.entity_id
_entity_poly.type
_entity_poly.pdbx_seq_one_letter_code
_entity_poly.pdbx_strand_id
1 'polypeptide(L)'
;MKRFEPSLAPNVAVPVLLLASGSAVRSVQLALGTKVALTVTDEVGRARALAATGGFVAIVAFSPFAASMREAVAIDPGLDAKAIEAVVTSAIERTRKAKDDPIAALAYNEYIELARYGITRRYLIALLERYGGSVTDAARGANMKRESLHRLMRRHHLIADNFRDS
;
A
#
# COMPACT_ATOMS: atom_id res chain seq x y z
N MET A 1 26.55 -14.65 18.80
CA MET A 1 25.81 -13.63 18.04
C MET A 1 25.05 -14.33 16.92
N LYS A 2 23.74 -14.61 17.09
CA LYS A 2 22.94 -15.30 16.07
C LYS A 2 22.60 -14.29 14.97
N ARG A 3 23.06 -14.56 13.75
CA ARG A 3 22.78 -13.79 12.54
C ARG A 3 21.26 -13.85 12.30
N PHE A 4 20.60 -12.70 12.39
CA PHE A 4 19.17 -12.59 12.10
C PHE A 4 19.03 -12.68 10.58
N GLU A 5 18.80 -13.88 10.06
CA GLU A 5 18.35 -14.02 8.68
C GLU A 5 16.91 -13.52 8.63
N PRO A 6 16.60 -12.45 7.85
CA PRO A 6 15.23 -12.07 7.65
C PRO A 6 14.56 -13.23 6.91
N SER A 7 13.77 -14.01 7.65
CA SER A 7 12.82 -14.95 7.08
C SER A 7 11.99 -14.17 6.07
N LEU A 8 12.27 -14.38 4.78
CA LEU A 8 11.47 -13.88 3.68
C LEU A 8 10.05 -14.37 3.95
N ALA A 9 9.16 -13.43 4.27
CA ALA A 9 7.74 -13.69 4.43
C ALA A 9 7.24 -14.57 3.26
N PRO A 10 6.33 -15.52 3.52
CA PRO A 10 5.89 -16.50 2.54
C PRO A 10 5.43 -15.78 1.27
N ASN A 11 6.20 -15.95 0.18
CA ASN A 11 5.99 -15.47 -1.19
C ASN A 11 4.69 -14.65 -1.38
N VAL A 12 4.64 -13.44 -0.81
CA VAL A 12 3.42 -12.64 -0.82
C VAL A 12 3.30 -12.11 -2.23
N ALA A 13 2.32 -12.61 -2.98
CA ALA A 13 2.09 -12.20 -4.36
C ALA A 13 2.01 -10.67 -4.42
N VAL A 14 2.87 -10.06 -5.24
CA VAL A 14 3.00 -8.61 -5.30
C VAL A 14 1.73 -8.02 -5.92
N PRO A 15 0.98 -7.14 -5.22
CA PRO A 15 -0.27 -6.61 -5.77
C PRO A 15 0.01 -5.60 -6.88
N VAL A 16 -0.59 -5.85 -8.03
CA VAL A 16 -0.54 -5.01 -9.24
C VAL A 16 -1.96 -4.67 -9.67
N LEU A 17 -2.22 -3.38 -9.91
CA LEU A 17 -3.48 -2.92 -10.49
C LEU A 17 -3.30 -2.75 -12.00
N LEU A 18 -4.16 -3.41 -12.78
CA LEU A 18 -4.20 -3.32 -14.23
C LEU A 18 -5.46 -2.58 -14.69
N LEU A 19 -5.27 -1.58 -15.56
CA LEU A 19 -6.33 -0.87 -16.25
C LEU A 19 -6.38 -1.29 -17.73
N ALA A 20 -7.33 -2.16 -18.08
CA ALA A 20 -7.38 -2.82 -19.38
C ALA A 20 -8.78 -3.30 -19.75
N SER A 21 -9.11 -3.30 -21.05
CA SER A 21 -10.39 -3.81 -21.58
C SER A 21 -10.24 -5.15 -22.31
N GLY A 22 -11.18 -6.06 -22.10
CA GLY A 22 -11.40 -7.23 -22.96
C GLY A 22 -10.19 -8.16 -23.13
N SER A 23 -9.75 -8.35 -24.37
CA SER A 23 -8.69 -9.32 -24.75
C SER A 23 -7.33 -9.04 -24.11
N ALA A 24 -7.05 -7.77 -23.81
CA ALA A 24 -5.80 -7.33 -23.19
C ALA A 24 -5.61 -7.91 -21.79
N VAL A 25 -6.70 -8.10 -21.04
CA VAL A 25 -6.68 -8.69 -19.69
C VAL A 25 -6.14 -10.12 -19.73
N ARG A 26 -6.59 -10.90 -20.72
CA ARG A 26 -6.18 -12.30 -20.87
C ARG A 26 -4.70 -12.44 -21.19
N SER A 27 -4.18 -11.60 -22.08
CA SER A 27 -2.74 -11.59 -22.40
C SER A 27 -1.89 -11.27 -21.18
N VAL A 28 -2.32 -10.29 -20.36
CA VAL A 28 -1.62 -9.93 -19.13
C VAL A 28 -1.72 -11.04 -18.07
N GLN A 29 -2.89 -11.66 -17.90
CA GLN A 29 -3.06 -12.79 -16.98
C GLN A 29 -2.18 -13.99 -17.37
N LEU A 30 -2.08 -14.31 -18.66
CA LEU A 30 -1.20 -15.37 -19.16
C LEU A 30 0.27 -15.04 -18.95
N ALA A 31 0.67 -13.79 -19.19
CA ALA A 31 2.04 -13.31 -19.01
C ALA A 31 2.47 -13.32 -17.53
N LEU A 32 1.61 -12.83 -16.65
CA LEU A 32 1.95 -12.62 -15.24
C LEU A 32 1.67 -13.84 -14.35
N GLY A 33 0.82 -14.76 -14.82
CA GLY A 33 0.53 -16.03 -14.13
C GLY A 33 0.20 -15.85 -12.65
N THR A 34 0.67 -16.77 -11.81
CA THR A 34 0.53 -16.71 -10.34
C THR A 34 1.62 -15.89 -9.65
N LYS A 35 2.49 -15.19 -10.41
CA LYS A 35 3.65 -14.47 -9.86
C LYS A 35 3.26 -13.17 -9.14
N VAL A 36 2.12 -12.61 -9.49
CA VAL A 36 1.61 -11.33 -8.94
C VAL A 36 0.12 -11.45 -8.62
N ALA A 37 -0.32 -10.71 -7.61
CA ALA A 37 -1.74 -10.57 -7.32
C ALA A 37 -2.31 -9.47 -8.22
N LEU A 38 -3.09 -9.87 -9.24
CA LEU A 38 -3.62 -8.95 -10.24
C LEU A 38 -5.03 -8.50 -9.88
N THR A 39 -5.23 -7.20 -9.72
CA THR A 39 -6.57 -6.59 -9.72
C THR A 39 -6.79 -5.89 -11.05
N VAL A 40 -7.94 -6.11 -11.69
CA VAL A 40 -8.24 -5.55 -13.01
C VAL A 40 -9.48 -4.68 -12.92
N THR A 41 -9.44 -3.53 -13.56
CA THR A 41 -10.61 -2.70 -13.85
C THR A 41 -10.45 -2.06 -15.22
N ASP A 42 -11.51 -1.53 -15.80
CA ASP A 42 -11.55 -0.77 -17.05
C ASP A 42 -12.02 0.68 -16.82
N GLU A 43 -12.32 1.04 -15.56
CA GLU A 43 -12.83 2.34 -15.17
C GLU A 43 -11.76 3.16 -14.43
N VAL A 44 -11.41 4.34 -14.97
CA VAL A 44 -10.36 5.21 -14.40
C VAL A 44 -10.73 5.70 -12.99
N GLY A 45 -12.00 6.02 -12.74
CA GLY A 45 -12.47 6.48 -11.42
C GLY A 45 -12.24 5.43 -10.35
N ARG A 46 -12.71 4.20 -10.60
CA ARG A 46 -12.45 3.05 -9.75
C ARG A 46 -10.97 2.72 -9.60
N ALA A 47 -10.18 2.81 -10.68
CA ALA A 47 -8.74 2.59 -10.63
C ALA A 47 -8.03 3.54 -9.67
N ARG A 48 -8.41 4.83 -9.68
CA ARG A 48 -7.86 5.84 -8.74
C ARG A 48 -8.24 5.53 -7.29
N ALA A 49 -9.48 5.15 -7.05
CA ALA A 49 -9.93 4.76 -5.71
C ALA A 49 -9.16 3.52 -5.20
N LEU A 50 -8.96 2.52 -6.06
CA LEU A 50 -8.16 1.33 -5.75
C LEU A 50 -6.69 1.69 -5.54
N ALA A 51 -6.08 2.48 -6.42
CA ALA A 51 -4.69 2.94 -6.28
C ALA A 51 -4.43 3.61 -4.93
N ALA A 52 -5.35 4.48 -4.50
CA ALA A 52 -5.25 5.21 -3.24
C ALA A 52 -5.39 4.32 -1.99
N THR A 53 -6.03 3.15 -2.10
CA THR A 53 -6.45 2.33 -0.94
C THR A 53 -5.82 0.94 -0.89
N GLY A 54 -5.48 0.35 -2.04
CA GLY A 54 -5.21 -1.07 -2.21
C GLY A 54 -3.75 -1.51 -2.04
N GLY A 55 -2.85 -0.62 -1.62
CA GLY A 55 -1.46 -1.00 -1.31
C GLY A 55 -0.67 -1.56 -2.50
N PHE A 56 -1.03 -1.17 -3.72
CA PHE A 56 -0.40 -1.66 -4.94
C PHE A 56 1.08 -1.25 -5.04
N VAL A 57 1.91 -2.17 -5.53
CA VAL A 57 3.34 -1.88 -5.78
C VAL A 57 3.53 -1.25 -7.15
N ALA A 58 2.68 -1.56 -8.12
CA ALA A 58 2.67 -0.92 -9.43
C ALA A 58 1.24 -0.80 -9.96
N ILE A 59 0.99 0.25 -10.75
CA ILE A 59 -0.22 0.43 -11.54
C ILE A 59 0.20 0.36 -13.00
N VAL A 60 -0.56 -0.38 -13.79
CA VAL A 60 -0.23 -0.68 -15.18
C VAL A 60 -1.48 -0.41 -16.01
N ALA A 61 -1.32 0.25 -17.16
CA ALA A 61 -2.45 0.67 -17.97
C ALA A 61 -2.12 0.65 -19.45
N PHE A 62 -3.09 0.35 -20.31
CA PHE A 62 -2.91 0.49 -21.75
C PHE A 62 -2.87 1.96 -22.18
N SER A 63 -2.21 2.27 -23.30
CA SER A 63 -1.83 3.62 -23.75
C SER A 63 -2.83 4.77 -23.48
N PRO A 64 -4.13 4.68 -23.86
CA PRO A 64 -5.07 5.78 -23.57
C PRO A 64 -5.36 5.97 -22.08
N PHE A 65 -5.30 4.90 -21.28
CA PHE A 65 -5.50 4.94 -19.83
C PHE A 65 -4.25 5.42 -19.10
N ALA A 66 -3.07 5.00 -19.54
CA ALA A 66 -1.80 5.40 -18.91
C ALA A 66 -1.59 6.91 -18.97
N ALA A 67 -1.96 7.56 -20.08
CA ALA A 67 -1.89 9.03 -20.20
C ALA A 67 -2.75 9.76 -19.14
N SER A 68 -3.81 9.13 -18.63
CA SER A 68 -4.70 9.71 -17.62
C SER A 68 -4.24 9.50 -16.16
N MET A 69 -3.17 8.73 -15.95
CA MET A 69 -2.64 8.35 -14.64
C MET A 69 -1.12 8.53 -14.57
N ARG A 70 -0.66 9.53 -13.81
CA ARG A 70 0.78 9.85 -13.67
C ARG A 70 1.63 8.71 -13.12
N GLU A 71 1.03 7.85 -12.33
CA GLU A 71 1.66 6.75 -11.59
C GLU A 71 1.56 5.40 -12.30
N ALA A 72 0.92 5.36 -13.47
CA ALA A 72 0.76 4.13 -14.25
C ALA A 72 1.92 3.90 -15.20
N VAL A 73 2.34 2.65 -15.34
CA VAL A 73 3.21 2.21 -16.42
C VAL A 73 2.37 1.86 -17.64
N ALA A 74 2.67 2.53 -18.75
CA ALA A 74 2.02 2.27 -20.02
C ALA A 74 2.44 0.90 -20.59
N ILE A 75 1.46 0.09 -20.98
CA ILE A 75 1.64 -1.09 -21.81
C ILE A 75 1.14 -0.77 -23.23
N ASP A 76 1.97 -1.11 -24.20
CA ASP A 76 1.57 -1.12 -25.60
C ASP A 76 0.68 -2.35 -25.87
N PRO A 77 -0.56 -2.17 -26.38
CA PRO A 77 -1.47 -3.26 -26.72
C PRO A 77 -0.93 -4.27 -27.75
N GLY A 78 0.10 -3.90 -28.52
CA GLY A 78 0.72 -4.78 -29.50
C GLY A 78 1.80 -5.71 -28.95
N LEU A 79 2.16 -5.61 -27.66
CA LEU A 79 3.20 -6.45 -27.06
C LEU A 79 2.75 -7.91 -26.89
N ASP A 80 3.68 -8.83 -27.12
CA ASP A 80 3.49 -10.23 -26.77
C ASP A 80 3.54 -10.45 -25.24
N ALA A 81 3.14 -11.65 -24.79
CA ALA A 81 3.07 -11.98 -23.38
C ALA A 81 4.43 -11.85 -22.65
N LYS A 82 5.54 -12.19 -23.32
CA LYS A 82 6.87 -12.14 -22.71
C LYS A 82 7.34 -10.70 -22.53
N ALA A 83 7.05 -9.84 -23.51
CA ALA A 83 7.33 -8.42 -23.43
C ALA A 83 6.46 -7.71 -22.38
N ILE A 84 5.18 -8.09 -22.26
CA ILE A 84 4.29 -7.62 -21.18
C ILE A 84 4.89 -7.99 -19.82
N GLU A 85 5.29 -9.25 -19.62
CA GLU A 85 5.90 -9.71 -18.37
C GLU A 85 7.16 -8.89 -18.02
N ALA A 86 8.04 -8.64 -18.99
CA ALA A 86 9.26 -7.87 -18.78
C ALA A 86 8.95 -6.41 -18.37
N VAL A 87 8.03 -5.75 -19.07
CA VAL A 87 7.64 -4.36 -18.77
C VAL A 87 7.05 -4.25 -17.36
N VAL A 88 6.14 -5.16 -16.99
CA VAL A 88 5.52 -5.16 -15.66
C VAL A 88 6.53 -5.49 -14.57
N THR A 89 7.41 -6.46 -14.78
CA THR A 89 8.45 -6.83 -13.80
C THR A 89 9.38 -5.65 -13.53
N SER A 90 9.90 -5.00 -14.58
CA SER A 90 10.74 -3.82 -14.43
C SER A 90 10.00 -2.62 -13.81
N ALA A 91 8.68 -2.50 -14.04
CA ALA A 91 7.86 -1.49 -13.36
C ALA A 91 7.75 -1.74 -11.86
N ILE A 92 7.49 -2.99 -11.46
CA ILE A 92 7.44 -3.40 -10.06
C ILE A 92 8.78 -3.13 -9.38
N GLU A 93 9.89 -3.57 -10.00
CA GLU A 93 11.23 -3.39 -9.44
C GLU A 93 11.60 -1.91 -9.26
N ARG A 94 11.34 -1.08 -10.28
CA ARG A 94 11.59 0.38 -10.19
C ARG A 94 10.76 1.02 -9.09
N THR A 95 9.48 0.68 -8.99
CA THR A 95 8.58 1.29 -8.00
C THR A 95 8.91 0.82 -6.58
N ARG A 96 9.25 -0.47 -6.43
CA ARG A 96 9.72 -1.01 -5.16
C ARG A 96 11.01 -0.33 -4.73
N LYS A 97 12.00 -0.23 -5.63
CA LYS A 97 13.25 0.47 -5.35
C LYS A 97 13.01 1.93 -4.97
N ALA A 98 12.15 2.65 -5.69
CA ALA A 98 11.81 4.03 -5.34
C ALA A 98 11.14 4.15 -3.95
N LYS A 99 10.38 3.14 -3.50
CA LYS A 99 9.80 3.09 -2.15
C LYS A 99 10.83 2.70 -1.08
N ASP A 100 11.75 1.81 -1.41
CA ASP A 100 12.73 1.24 -0.49
C ASP A 100 13.99 2.14 -0.35
N ASP A 101 14.37 2.91 -1.38
CA ASP A 101 15.56 3.76 -1.38
C ASP A 101 15.55 4.80 -0.24
N PRO A 102 14.45 5.55 0.02
CA PRO A 102 14.37 6.44 1.17
C PRO A 102 14.47 5.70 2.51
N ILE A 103 13.99 4.45 2.59
CA ILE A 103 14.09 3.63 3.80
C ILE A 103 15.55 3.22 4.03
N ALA A 104 16.23 2.77 2.97
CA ALA A 104 17.63 2.38 3.02
C ALA A 104 18.58 3.55 3.31
N ALA A 105 18.15 4.79 3.04
CA ALA A 105 18.89 6.01 3.36
C ALA A 105 18.85 6.39 4.85
N LEU A 106 17.93 5.83 5.63
CA LEU A 106 17.80 6.10 7.07
C LEU A 106 18.77 5.25 7.89
N ALA A 107 19.30 5.81 8.98
CA ALA A 107 19.94 4.99 9.98
C ALA A 107 18.90 4.05 10.63
N TYR A 108 19.35 2.88 11.10
CA TYR A 108 18.47 1.88 11.70
C TYR A 108 17.56 2.47 12.80
N ASN A 109 18.11 3.29 13.69
CA ASN A 109 17.34 3.91 14.77
C ASN A 109 16.29 4.91 14.25
N GLU A 110 16.61 5.67 13.20
CA GLU A 110 15.67 6.61 12.58
C GLU A 110 14.52 5.86 11.93
N TYR A 111 14.81 4.77 11.20
CA TYR A 111 13.78 3.91 10.63
C TYR A 111 12.87 3.31 11.70
N ILE A 112 13.43 2.77 12.79
CA ILE A 112 12.64 2.19 13.88
C ILE A 112 11.74 3.23 14.52
N GLU A 113 12.22 4.45 14.76
CA GLU A 113 11.40 5.53 15.31
C GLU A 113 10.28 5.96 14.35
N LEU A 114 10.59 6.13 13.05
CA LEU A 114 9.58 6.45 12.03
C LEU A 114 8.54 5.34 11.87
N ALA A 115 8.98 4.09 11.81
CA ALA A 115 8.10 2.92 11.69
C ALA A 115 7.18 2.81 12.92
N ARG A 116 7.75 2.94 14.13
CA ARG A 116 6.99 2.96 15.38
C ARG A 116 5.99 4.10 15.39
N TYR A 117 6.39 5.30 14.95
CA TYR A 117 5.52 6.45 14.88
C TYR A 117 4.33 6.22 13.94
N GLY A 118 4.59 5.75 12.72
CA GLY A 118 3.56 5.47 11.72
C GLY A 118 2.58 4.39 12.18
N ILE A 119 3.09 3.25 12.65
CA ILE A 119 2.26 2.13 13.12
C ILE A 119 1.42 2.54 14.33
N THR A 120 2.00 3.24 15.30
CA THR A 120 1.28 3.67 16.51
C THR A 120 0.17 4.66 16.13
N ARG A 121 0.46 5.62 15.25
CA ARG A 121 -0.54 6.58 14.78
C ARG A 121 -1.69 5.89 14.06
N ARG A 122 -1.40 4.94 13.16
CA ARG A 122 -2.42 4.16 12.44
C ARG A 122 -3.28 3.34 13.40
N TYR A 123 -2.67 2.70 14.40
CA TYR A 123 -3.39 1.98 15.44
C TYR A 123 -4.33 2.90 16.22
N LEU A 124 -3.86 4.09 16.63
CA LEU A 124 -4.67 5.05 17.38
C LEU A 124 -5.86 5.58 16.56
N ILE A 125 -5.67 5.84 15.26
CA ILE A 125 -6.76 6.25 14.36
C ILE A 125 -7.83 5.16 14.32
N ALA A 126 -7.44 3.92 13.99
CA ALA A 126 -8.39 2.79 13.91
C ALA A 126 -9.08 2.52 15.26
N LEU A 127 -8.37 2.72 16.37
CA LEU A 127 -8.94 2.60 17.71
C LEU A 127 -9.97 3.70 17.98
N LEU A 128 -9.68 4.96 17.64
CA LEU A 128 -10.61 6.07 17.83
C LEU A 128 -11.84 5.95 16.93
N GLU A 129 -11.67 5.57 15.67
CA GLU A 129 -12.78 5.28 14.74
C GLU A 129 -13.68 4.17 15.29
N ARG A 130 -13.09 3.06 15.76
CA ARG A 130 -13.85 1.92 16.33
C ARG A 130 -14.73 2.32 17.52
N TYR A 131 -14.27 3.28 18.32
CA TYR A 131 -14.98 3.71 19.53
C TYR A 131 -15.62 5.11 19.36
N GLY A 132 -15.81 5.59 18.12
CA GLY A 132 -16.48 6.87 17.83
C GLY A 132 -15.87 8.07 18.57
N GLY A 133 -14.54 8.10 18.69
CA GLY A 133 -13.82 9.15 19.42
C GLY A 133 -13.94 9.10 20.95
N SER A 134 -14.53 8.05 21.54
CA SER A 134 -14.56 7.87 23.00
C SER A 134 -13.18 7.42 23.52
N VAL A 135 -12.40 8.35 24.07
CA VAL A 135 -11.08 8.05 24.65
C VAL A 135 -11.17 7.08 25.83
N THR A 136 -12.26 7.14 26.61
CA THR A 136 -12.47 6.24 27.75
C THR A 136 -12.68 4.79 27.29
N ASP A 137 -13.54 4.59 26.30
CA ASP A 137 -13.83 3.24 25.78
C ASP A 137 -12.67 2.69 24.96
N ALA A 138 -11.99 3.55 24.19
CA ALA A 138 -10.75 3.21 23.51
C ALA A 138 -9.66 2.76 24.48
N ALA A 139 -9.44 3.48 25.59
CA ALA A 139 -8.45 3.11 26.59
C ALA A 139 -8.78 1.77 27.26
N ARG A 140 -10.07 1.55 27.58
CA ARG A 140 -10.54 0.27 28.13
C ARG A 140 -10.34 -0.87 27.12
N GLY A 141 -10.72 -0.66 25.86
CA GLY A 141 -10.57 -1.63 24.77
C GLY A 141 -9.12 -1.97 24.44
N ALA A 142 -8.20 -1.02 24.62
CA ALA A 142 -6.77 -1.22 24.48
C ALA A 142 -6.08 -1.79 25.74
N ASN A 143 -6.82 -2.01 26.84
CA ASN A 143 -6.29 -2.36 28.15
C ASN A 143 -5.19 -1.39 28.64
N MET A 144 -5.42 -0.09 28.42
CA MET A 144 -4.50 0.98 28.78
C MET A 144 -5.15 1.94 29.78
N LYS A 145 -4.33 2.56 30.63
CA LYS A 145 -4.78 3.71 31.42
C LYS A 145 -5.15 4.85 30.46
N ARG A 146 -6.26 5.53 30.72
CA ARG A 146 -6.75 6.67 29.92
C ARG A 146 -5.69 7.75 29.73
N GLU A 147 -4.93 8.05 30.78
CA GLU A 147 -3.83 9.03 30.72
C GLU A 147 -2.70 8.59 29.78
N SER A 148 -2.35 7.30 29.78
CA SER A 148 -1.36 6.75 28.85
C SER A 148 -1.83 6.84 27.41
N LEU A 149 -3.12 6.58 27.13
CA LEU A 149 -3.69 6.75 25.79
C LEU A 149 -3.63 8.21 25.34
N HIS A 150 -4.01 9.16 26.21
CA HIS A 150 -3.92 10.59 25.92
C HIS A 150 -2.49 11.05 25.62
N ARG A 151 -1.49 10.57 26.37
CA ARG A 151 -0.07 10.87 26.10
C ARG A 151 0.36 10.37 24.73
N LEU A 152 -0.08 9.17 24.36
CA LEU A 152 0.21 8.61 23.04
C LEU A 152 -0.46 9.43 21.93
N MET A 153 -1.73 9.78 22.08
CA MET A 153 -2.45 10.64 21.14
C MET A 153 -1.77 11.99 20.93
N ARG A 154 -1.34 12.67 22.01
CA ARG A 154 -0.61 13.94 21.90
C ARG A 154 0.69 13.80 21.13
N ARG A 155 1.47 12.75 21.41
CA ARG A 155 2.73 12.48 20.69
C ARG A 155 2.51 12.26 19.18
N HIS A 156 1.36 11.72 18.79
CA HIS A 156 1.01 11.47 17.38
C HIS A 156 0.09 12.53 16.77
N HIS A 157 -0.10 13.66 17.47
CA HIS A 157 -0.94 14.79 17.03
C HIS A 157 -2.37 14.38 16.64
N LEU A 158 -3.00 13.52 17.44
CA LEU A 158 -4.38 13.08 17.25
C LEU A 158 -5.32 13.74 18.27
N ILE A 159 -6.47 14.21 17.80
CA ILE A 159 -7.53 14.83 18.59
C ILE A 159 -8.76 13.92 18.48
N ALA A 160 -9.30 13.47 19.63
CA ALA A 160 -10.41 12.53 19.67
C ALA A 160 -11.69 13.08 19.04
N ASP A 161 -11.92 14.39 19.19
CA ASP A 161 -13.12 15.06 18.68
C ASP A 161 -13.25 14.97 17.15
N ASN A 162 -12.14 14.83 16.42
CA ASN A 162 -12.16 14.65 14.97
C ASN A 162 -12.77 13.30 14.53
N PHE A 163 -13.00 12.38 15.46
CA PHE A 163 -13.53 11.03 15.23
C PHE A 163 -14.92 10.83 15.83
N ARG A 164 -15.52 11.90 16.36
CA ARG A 164 -16.91 11.89 16.78
C ARG A 164 -17.75 12.26 15.57
N ASP A 165 -18.71 11.40 15.24
CA ASP A 165 -19.71 11.74 14.22
C ASP A 165 -20.40 13.04 14.66
N SER A 166 -20.44 14.04 13.76
CA SER A 166 -21.11 15.31 13.98
C SER A 166 -22.63 15.14 14.04
#